data_AF-A0A3Q8SPA2-F1
#
_entry.id   AF-A0A3Q8SPA2-F1
#
_cell.length_a   1.000
_cell.length_b   1.000
_cell.length_c   1.000
_cell.angle_alpha   90.00
_cell.angle_beta   90.00
_cell.angle_gamma   90.00
#
_symmetry.space_group_name_H-M   'P 1'
#
loop_
_entity.id
_entity.type
_entity.pdbx_description
1 polymer ?
#
loop_
_entity_poly.entity_id
_entity_poly.type
_entity_poly.pdbx_seq_one_letter_code
_entity_poly.pdbx_strand_id
1 'polypeptide(L)'
;MKALQLVNWMRVKNYAQLKDTDEKYINVEPLTQMKAMKILYYMQAASLVLREKPLFDEPMLAWKYGPVIKSVHDKYRGQRSIVDSIDDQARADYKMI
;
A
#
# COMPACT_ATOMS: atom_id res chain seq x y z
N MET A 1 6.96 1.17 12.32
CA MET A 1 5.84 1.57 11.44
C MET A 1 5.16 0.30 10.96
N LYS A 2 3.83 0.28 10.86
CA LYS A 2 3.10 -0.92 10.39
C LYS A 2 2.95 -0.88 8.87
N ALA A 3 3.03 -2.04 8.21
CA ALA A 3 2.79 -2.17 6.77
C ALA A 3 1.43 -1.57 6.36
N LEU A 4 0.41 -1.72 7.20
CA LEU A 4 -0.92 -1.18 6.93
C LEU A 4 -0.95 0.36 6.86
N GLN A 5 -0.11 1.05 7.63
CA GLN A 5 -0.02 2.51 7.61
C GLN A 5 0.56 2.98 6.27
N LEU A 6 1.58 2.28 5.75
CA LEU A 6 2.10 2.53 4.40
C LEU A 6 1.04 2.28 3.33
N VAL A 7 0.24 1.21 3.46
CA VAL A 7 -0.89 0.96 2.55
C VAL A 7 -1.91 2.08 2.62
N ASN A 8 -2.24 2.56 3.80
CA ASN A 8 -3.15 3.69 3.97
C ASN A 8 -2.59 4.97 3.32
N TRP A 9 -1.29 5.25 3.47
CA TRP A 9 -0.63 6.35 2.77
C TRP A 9 -0.74 6.21 1.25
N MET A 10 -0.47 5.01 0.71
CA MET A 10 -0.62 4.71 -0.72
C MET A 10 -2.07 4.88 -1.19
N ARG A 11 -3.04 4.43 -0.40
CA ARG A 11 -4.47 4.58 -0.70
C ARG A 11 -4.87 6.05 -0.81
N VAL A 12 -4.49 6.88 0.16
CA VAL A 12 -4.82 8.31 0.16
C VAL A 12 -4.22 9.01 -1.05
N LYS A 13 -2.94 8.75 -1.36
CA LYS A 13 -2.27 9.28 -2.55
C LYS A 13 -2.96 8.87 -3.84
N ASN A 14 -3.21 7.57 -4.03
CA ASN A 14 -3.83 7.05 -5.24
C ASN A 14 -5.27 7.54 -5.41
N TYR A 15 -6.03 7.64 -4.32
CA TYR A 15 -7.39 8.23 -4.35
C TYR A 15 -7.39 9.69 -4.80
N ALA A 16 -6.45 10.50 -4.30
CA ALA A 16 -6.32 11.88 -4.73
C ALA A 16 -5.97 11.97 -6.22
N GLN A 17 -5.03 11.15 -6.69
CA GLN A 17 -4.62 11.09 -8.08
C GLN A 17 -5.75 10.66 -9.02
N LEU A 18 -6.56 9.68 -8.63
CA LEU A 18 -7.73 9.24 -9.42
C LEU A 18 -8.79 10.33 -9.61
N LYS A 19 -8.83 11.33 -8.71
CA LYS A 19 -9.78 12.45 -8.75
C LYS A 19 -9.20 13.71 -9.37
N ASP A 20 -7.91 13.70 -9.67
CA ASP A 20 -7.21 14.83 -10.26
C ASP A 20 -7.41 14.80 -11.77
N THR A 21 -7.74 15.96 -12.34
CA THR A 21 -8.00 16.12 -13.79
C THR A 21 -6.76 16.53 -14.57
N ASP A 22 -5.61 16.71 -13.92
CA ASP A 22 -4.34 16.97 -14.57
C ASP A 22 -3.96 15.81 -15.51
N GLU A 23 -3.48 16.14 -16.71
CA GLU A 23 -3.13 15.19 -17.77
C GLU A 23 -2.16 14.11 -17.29
N LYS A 24 -1.27 14.42 -16.33
CA LYS A 24 -0.31 13.43 -15.79
C LYS A 24 -1.00 12.28 -15.05
N TYR A 25 -2.25 12.44 -14.62
CA TYR A 25 -2.99 11.45 -13.84
C TYR A 25 -4.08 10.72 -14.63
N ILE A 26 -4.25 11.02 -15.92
CA ILE A 26 -5.29 10.41 -16.77
C ILE A 26 -5.21 8.87 -16.85
N ASN A 27 -4.01 8.30 -16.69
CA ASN A 27 -3.75 6.87 -16.74
C ASN A 27 -3.53 6.23 -15.36
N VAL A 28 -3.88 6.93 -14.27
CA VAL A 28 -3.76 6.38 -12.93
C VAL A 28 -4.80 5.27 -12.75
N GLU A 29 -4.32 4.10 -12.38
CA GLU A 29 -5.19 2.96 -12.07
C GLU A 29 -5.48 2.89 -10.57
N PRO A 30 -6.67 2.37 -10.18
CA PRO A 30 -6.96 2.06 -8.80
C PRO A 30 -5.94 1.09 -8.19
N LEU A 31 -5.49 1.43 -6.98
CA LEU A 31 -4.64 0.55 -6.20
C LEU A 31 -5.43 -0.70 -5.82
N THR A 32 -4.83 -1.85 -6.09
CA THR A 32 -5.36 -3.15 -5.69
C THR A 32 -4.50 -3.73 -4.56
N GLN A 33 -5.03 -4.73 -3.85
CA GLN A 33 -4.27 -5.45 -2.84
C GLN A 33 -2.95 -6.01 -3.42
N MET A 34 -2.99 -6.61 -4.61
CA MET A 34 -1.80 -7.20 -5.24
C MET A 34 -0.74 -6.15 -5.60
N LYS A 35 -1.16 -4.99 -6.12
CA LYS A 35 -0.25 -3.87 -6.40
C LYS A 35 0.41 -3.37 -5.11
N ALA A 36 -0.38 -3.20 -4.05
CA ALA A 36 0.14 -2.79 -2.74
C ALA A 36 1.18 -3.78 -2.17
N MET A 37 0.94 -5.10 -2.27
CA MET A 37 1.90 -6.11 -1.81
C MET A 37 3.24 -6.04 -2.55
N LYS A 38 3.22 -5.85 -3.88
CA LYS A 38 4.44 -5.70 -4.68
C LYS A 38 5.21 -4.44 -4.29
N ILE A 39 4.52 -3.32 -4.08
CA ILE A 39 5.15 -2.07 -3.65
C ILE A 39 5.79 -2.25 -2.27
N LEU A 40 5.07 -2.84 -1.30
CA LEU A 40 5.62 -3.13 0.04
C LEU A 40 6.86 -4.02 -0.02
N TYR A 41 6.87 -5.04 -0.90
CA TYR A 41 8.04 -5.88 -1.14
C TYR A 41 9.27 -5.06 -1.54
N TYR A 42 9.13 -4.18 -2.54
CA TYR A 42 10.23 -3.32 -2.97
C TYR A 42 10.64 -2.30 -1.91
N MET A 43 9.69 -1.73 -1.17
CA MET A 43 9.98 -0.78 -0.08
C MET A 43 10.76 -1.44 1.06
N GLN A 44 10.38 -2.66 1.47
CA GLN A 44 11.11 -3.42 2.49
C GLN A 44 12.52 -3.77 2.01
N ALA A 45 12.65 -4.28 0.77
CA ALA A 45 13.94 -4.60 0.18
C ALA A 45 14.86 -3.37 0.12
N ALA A 46 14.34 -2.23 -0.35
CA ALA A 46 15.09 -0.98 -0.42
C ALA A 46 15.54 -0.51 0.97
N SER A 47 14.68 -0.58 1.99
CA SER A 47 15.06 -0.22 3.37
C SER A 47 16.14 -1.14 3.93
N LEU A 48 16.05 -2.45 3.66
CA LEU A 48 17.06 -3.41 4.10
C LEU A 48 18.42 -3.15 3.42
N VAL A 49 18.44 -2.81 2.13
CA VAL A 49 19.67 -2.51 1.40
C VAL A 49 20.28 -1.17 1.81
N LEU A 50 19.46 -0.12 1.91
CA LEU A 50 19.94 1.26 2.10
C LEU A 50 20.15 1.64 3.56
N ARG A 51 19.38 1.04 4.47
CA ARG A 51 19.34 1.44 5.90
C ARG A 51 19.68 0.29 6.83
N GLU A 52 19.87 -0.92 6.30
CA GLU A 52 20.12 -2.16 7.06
C GLU A 52 19.06 -2.42 8.14
N LYS A 53 17.85 -1.89 7.94
CA LYS A 53 16.73 -1.98 8.90
C LYS A 53 15.42 -2.25 8.18
N PRO A 54 14.55 -3.11 8.73
CA PRO A 54 13.22 -3.33 8.19
C PRO A 54 12.43 -2.02 8.19
N LEU A 55 11.63 -1.79 7.14
CA LEU A 55 10.73 -0.63 7.08
C LEU A 55 9.50 -0.85 7.98
N PHE A 56 9.07 -2.10 8.04
CA PHE A 56 8.02 -2.62 8.90
C PHE A 56 8.39 -4.04 9.38
N ASP A 57 7.88 -4.41 10.54
CA ASP A 57 8.24 -5.67 11.22
C ASP A 57 7.31 -6.85 10.86
N GLU A 58 6.19 -6.58 10.19
CA GLU A 58 5.29 -7.66 9.76
C GLU A 58 5.97 -8.62 8.77
N PRO A 59 5.82 -9.95 8.96
CA PRO A 59 6.46 -10.93 8.09
C PRO A 59 5.86 -10.91 6.68
N MET A 60 6.74 -10.94 5.68
CA MET A 60 6.38 -11.19 4.28
C MET A 60 6.38 -12.69 4.01
N LEU A 61 5.18 -13.25 3.78
CA LEU A 61 4.98 -14.67 3.52
C LEU A 61 5.13 -14.96 2.02
N ALA A 62 5.92 -15.97 1.67
CA ALA A 62 6.08 -16.42 0.29
C ALA A 62 4.93 -17.35 -0.12
N TRP A 63 3.82 -16.79 -0.61
CA TRP A 63 2.68 -17.56 -1.12
C TRP A 63 2.81 -17.86 -2.61
N LYS A 64 1.96 -18.76 -3.13
CA LYS A 64 1.98 -19.22 -4.53
C LYS A 64 2.02 -18.08 -5.57
N TYR A 65 1.38 -16.94 -5.28
CA TYR A 65 1.24 -15.82 -6.21
C TYR A 65 2.08 -14.60 -5.84
N GLY A 66 3.06 -14.77 -4.94
CA GLY A 66 3.99 -13.72 -4.55
C GLY A 66 3.98 -13.41 -3.05
N PRO A 67 4.69 -12.35 -2.65
CA PRO A 67 4.82 -11.96 -1.25
C PRO A 67 3.49 -11.46 -0.70
N VAL A 68 3.13 -11.91 0.50
CA VAL A 68 1.89 -11.54 1.19
C VAL A 68 2.20 -11.10 2.61
N ILE A 69 1.70 -9.93 2.99
CA ILE A 69 1.64 -9.50 4.39
C ILE A 69 0.24 -9.82 4.91
N LYS A 70 0.15 -10.76 5.84
CA LYS A 70 -1.15 -11.34 6.27
C LYS A 70 -2.15 -10.28 6.75
N SER A 71 -1.70 -9.28 7.51
CA SER A 71 -2.56 -8.19 7.99
C SER A 71 -3.18 -7.37 6.84
N VAL A 72 -2.41 -7.09 5.79
CA VAL A 72 -2.89 -6.38 4.60
C VAL A 72 -3.82 -7.28 3.79
N HIS A 73 -3.50 -8.57 3.67
CA HIS A 73 -4.35 -9.51 2.95
C HIS A 73 -5.71 -9.66 3.62
N ASP A 74 -5.73 -9.91 4.92
CA ASP A 74 -6.96 -10.14 5.66
C ASP A 74 -7.88 -8.90 5.64
N LYS A 75 -7.31 -7.68 5.62
CA LYS A 75 -8.08 -6.44 5.49
C LYS A 75 -8.75 -6.27 4.13
N TYR A 76 -8.08 -6.63 3.04
CA TYR A 76 -8.52 -6.31 1.68
C TYR A 76 -8.95 -7.52 0.84
N ARG A 77 -8.99 -8.73 1.44
CA ARG A 77 -9.36 -9.98 0.75
C ARG A 77 -10.70 -9.83 0.05
N GLY A 78 -10.72 -10.20 -1.23
CA GLY A 78 -11.94 -10.18 -2.06
C GLY A 78 -12.30 -8.81 -2.65
N GLN A 79 -11.54 -7.77 -2.36
CA GLN A 79 -11.76 -6.44 -2.94
C GLN A 79 -11.05 -6.31 -4.30
N ARG A 80 -11.76 -5.75 -5.30
CA ARG A 80 -11.18 -5.47 -6.63
C ARG A 80 -10.31 -4.21 -6.63
N SER A 81 -10.70 -3.22 -5.85
CA SER A 81 -10.01 -1.95 -5.61
C SER A 81 -9.98 -1.71 -4.11
N ILE A 82 -8.90 -1.11 -3.59
CA ILE A 82 -8.78 -0.75 -2.17
C ILE A 82 -8.87 0.76 -1.96
N VAL A 83 -9.31 1.51 -2.97
CA VAL A 83 -9.36 2.98 -2.97
C VAL A 83 -10.74 3.53 -3.32
N ASP A 84 -11.78 2.71 -3.38
CA ASP A 84 -13.14 3.18 -3.72
C ASP A 84 -13.65 4.21 -2.68
N SER A 85 -13.19 4.08 -1.44
CA SER A 85 -13.35 5.07 -0.38
C SER A 85 -12.14 5.13 0.54
N ILE A 86 -11.95 6.28 1.19
CA ILE A 86 -10.88 6.53 2.16
C ILE A 86 -11.52 6.82 3.52
N ASP A 87 -11.28 5.91 4.46
CA ASP A 87 -11.71 6.01 5.86
C ASP A 87 -10.85 6.99 6.68
N ASP A 88 -11.37 7.41 7.84
CA ASP A 88 -10.70 8.38 8.71
C ASP A 88 -9.35 7.88 9.23
N GLN A 89 -9.22 6.57 9.48
CA GLN A 89 -7.95 5.98 9.89
C GLN A 89 -6.89 6.14 8.80
N ALA A 90 -7.26 5.93 7.53
CA ALA A 90 -6.34 6.11 6.42
C ALA A 90 -5.88 7.57 6.27
N ARG A 91 -6.79 8.53 6.50
CA ARG A 91 -6.43 9.96 6.52
C ARG A 91 -5.53 10.33 7.69
N ALA A 92 -5.77 9.74 8.85
CA ALA A 92 -4.94 9.93 10.03
C ALA A 92 -3.52 9.38 9.80
N ASP A 93 -3.41 8.15 9.31
CA ASP A 93 -2.12 7.50 9.02
C ASP A 93 -1.32 8.29 7.97
N TYR A 94 -1.98 8.84 6.95
CA TYR A 94 -1.33 9.67 5.93
C TYR A 94 -0.64 10.93 6.50
N LYS A 95 -1.17 11.49 7.60
CA LYS A 95 -0.58 12.69 8.24
C LYS A 95 0.57 12.37 9.19
N MET A 96 0.76 11.11 9.55
CA MET A 96 1.77 10.67 10.52
C MET A 96 3.08 10.18 9.88
N ILE A 97 3.09 9.98 8.56
CA ILE A 97 4.24 9.52 7.76
C ILE A 97 4.77 10.69 6.95
#